data_AF-A0A2T7FWU4-F1
#
_entry.id   AF-A0A2T7FWU4-F1
#
_cell.length_a   1.000
_cell.length_b   1.000
_cell.length_c   1.000
_cell.angle_alpha   90.00
_cell.angle_beta   90.00
_cell.angle_gamma   90.00
#
_symmetry.space_group_name_H-M   'P 1'
#
loop_
_entity.id
_entity.type
_entity.pdbx_description
1 polymer ?
#
loop_
_entity_poly.entity_id
_entity_poly.type
_entity_poly.pdbx_seq_one_letter_code
_entity_poly.pdbx_strand_id
1 'polypeptide(L)'
;MTFAIATEQGSPISLRVRLISSVAVALLVGVAFIPRDPDIFYAPQMAERPVILPDGARLYVQKYEVTVTEWNRCHADGACTLALQVPANRDATTQPATGLSYTDVSEYLRWINAQSDATFRLPSLHEWEFMAAPVLPPEPDPIFTDPELTWASAYLVEPQTKRTLRPQGSFATTNEGIVDLNGSVWEWTQDCYAGASDGEITPDRCPAFFVGGEHVAAMSYLVRDPARGGCAVGTPPAHLGLRLVSDRPVN
;
A
#
# COMPACT_ATOMS: atom_id res chain seq x y z
N MET A 1 -74.84 85.58 11.84
CA MET A 1 -75.52 85.87 10.56
C MET A 1 -75.04 84.86 9.54
N THR A 2 -75.98 84.03 9.11
CA THR A 2 -76.15 83.39 7.80
C THR A 2 -75.02 82.59 7.14
N PHE A 3 -75.37 81.32 6.94
CA PHE A 3 -74.73 80.24 6.19
C PHE A 3 -74.80 80.39 4.67
N ALA A 4 -73.81 79.75 4.00
CA ALA A 4 -73.87 78.94 2.76
C ALA A 4 -74.33 79.64 1.45
N ILE A 5 -73.95 79.27 0.22
CA ILE A 5 -73.76 77.98 -0.49
C ILE A 5 -72.84 78.31 -1.71
N ALA A 6 -71.68 77.67 -1.91
CA ALA A 6 -71.38 76.46 -2.71
C ALA A 6 -71.57 76.55 -4.24
N THR A 7 -70.53 76.11 -4.98
CA THR A 7 -70.56 75.24 -6.18
C THR A 7 -69.10 74.97 -6.58
N GLU A 8 -68.53 73.81 -6.27
CA GLU A 8 -68.52 72.57 -7.08
C GLU A 8 -67.62 72.64 -8.32
N GLN A 9 -66.60 71.78 -8.38
CA GLN A 9 -66.53 70.64 -9.32
C GLN A 9 -65.20 69.88 -9.16
N GLY A 10 -65.28 68.54 -9.14
CA GLY A 10 -64.13 67.65 -9.40
C GLY A 10 -63.62 66.80 -8.23
N SER A 11 -64.47 65.90 -7.73
CA SER A 11 -64.10 64.69 -6.97
C SER A 11 -63.77 63.54 -7.95
N PRO A 12 -63.30 62.32 -7.57
CA PRO A 12 -62.78 61.88 -6.27
C PRO A 12 -61.46 61.05 -6.31
N ILE A 13 -60.79 60.99 -5.13
CA ILE A 13 -60.29 59.78 -4.40
C ILE A 13 -59.14 58.96 -5.04
N SER A 14 -58.09 58.50 -4.36
CA SER A 14 -57.40 58.73 -3.07
C SER A 14 -56.13 57.86 -3.14
N LEU A 15 -54.92 58.33 -2.79
CA LEU A 15 -54.29 58.14 -1.45
C LEU A 15 -54.54 56.73 -0.86
N ARG A 16 -53.59 55.84 -0.50
CA ARG A 16 -52.28 56.00 0.14
C ARG A 16 -51.51 54.65 0.24
N VAL A 17 -50.18 54.74 0.07
CA VAL A 17 -49.10 54.20 0.96
C VAL A 17 -48.46 52.82 0.70
N ARG A 18 -47.17 52.92 0.29
CA ARG A 18 -45.91 52.21 0.66
C ARG A 18 -45.89 50.67 0.84
N LEU A 19 -44.97 50.00 0.14
CA LEU A 19 -43.87 49.25 0.78
C LEU A 19 -42.76 48.83 -0.21
N ILE A 20 -41.58 48.60 0.37
CA ILE A 20 -40.24 48.34 -0.18
C ILE A 20 -40.19 47.08 -1.05
N SER A 21 -39.35 47.08 -2.10
CA SER A 21 -38.66 45.86 -2.56
C SER A 21 -37.35 46.20 -3.27
N SER A 22 -36.27 45.93 -2.54
CA SER A 22 -34.90 45.74 -2.98
C SER A 22 -34.81 44.66 -4.06
N VAL A 23 -34.06 44.91 -5.14
CA VAL A 23 -33.60 43.84 -6.04
C VAL A 23 -32.07 43.90 -6.12
N ALA A 24 -31.50 42.74 -5.85
CA ALA A 24 -30.13 42.49 -5.48
C ALA A 24 -29.15 42.50 -6.66
N VAL A 25 -27.93 42.95 -6.37
CA VAL A 25 -26.73 42.71 -7.17
C VAL A 25 -26.24 41.29 -6.86
N ALA A 26 -26.23 40.41 -7.86
CA ALA A 26 -25.55 39.12 -7.76
C ALA A 26 -24.36 39.10 -8.74
N LEU A 27 -23.17 39.23 -8.17
CA LEU A 27 -21.88 39.04 -8.84
C LEU A 27 -21.71 37.56 -9.22
N LEU A 28 -21.52 37.31 -10.52
CA LEU A 28 -21.09 36.01 -11.04
C LEU A 28 -19.62 35.78 -10.69
N VAL A 29 -19.37 35.07 -9.60
CA VAL A 29 -18.08 34.39 -9.35
C VAL A 29 -18.32 32.91 -9.60
N GLY A 30 -18.28 32.51 -10.87
CA GLY A 30 -18.21 31.11 -11.26
C GLY A 30 -16.78 30.62 -11.08
N VAL A 31 -16.41 30.19 -9.86
CA VAL A 31 -15.27 29.28 -9.72
C VAL A 31 -15.74 27.95 -10.29
N ALA A 32 -15.26 27.61 -11.49
CA ALA A 32 -15.40 26.27 -12.03
C ALA A 32 -14.66 25.32 -11.09
N PHE A 33 -15.39 24.72 -10.15
CA PHE A 33 -14.98 23.46 -9.58
C PHE A 33 -15.00 22.46 -10.73
N ILE A 34 -13.83 22.19 -11.31
CA ILE A 34 -13.62 20.98 -12.08
C ILE A 34 -13.61 19.88 -11.03
N PRO A 35 -14.68 19.06 -10.87
CA PRO A 35 -14.53 17.84 -10.11
C PRO A 35 -13.42 17.05 -10.81
N ARG A 36 -12.35 16.74 -10.07
CA ARG A 36 -11.43 15.69 -10.51
C ARG A 36 -12.30 14.45 -10.69
N ASP A 37 -12.21 13.81 -11.85
CA ASP A 37 -12.79 12.49 -12.05
C ASP A 37 -12.46 11.65 -10.81
N PRO A 38 -13.44 11.04 -10.14
CA PRO A 38 -13.10 10.03 -9.15
C PRO A 38 -12.36 8.96 -9.94
N ASP A 39 -11.08 8.73 -9.64
CA ASP A 39 -10.45 7.44 -9.95
C ASP A 39 -11.36 6.39 -9.33
N ILE A 40 -12.23 5.78 -10.14
CA ILE A 40 -13.27 4.87 -9.64
C ILE A 40 -12.62 3.58 -9.11
N PHE A 41 -11.37 3.32 -9.48
CA PHE A 41 -10.59 2.17 -9.06
C PHE A 41 -9.19 2.59 -8.63
N TYR A 42 -8.81 2.21 -7.42
CA TYR A 42 -7.46 2.45 -6.93
C TYR A 42 -6.51 1.40 -7.53
N ALA A 43 -5.48 1.87 -8.24
CA ALA A 43 -4.38 1.04 -8.69
C ALA A 43 -3.04 1.59 -8.13
N PRO A 44 -2.18 0.73 -7.57
CA PRO A 44 -0.85 1.13 -7.16
C PRO A 44 0.04 1.35 -8.39
N GLN A 45 1.18 2.04 -8.22
CA GLN A 45 2.15 2.18 -9.30
C GLN A 45 2.78 0.83 -9.64
N MET A 46 2.62 0.38 -10.88
CA MET A 46 3.22 -0.86 -11.38
C MET A 46 4.60 -0.61 -12.02
N ALA A 47 5.43 -1.65 -12.05
CA ALA A 47 6.70 -1.65 -12.77
C ALA A 47 6.48 -1.43 -14.28
N GLU A 48 7.45 -0.81 -14.94
CA GLU A 48 7.36 -0.42 -16.35
C GLU A 48 7.15 -1.60 -17.31
N ARG A 49 7.63 -2.79 -16.94
CA ARG A 49 7.49 -4.02 -17.75
C ARG A 49 7.11 -5.21 -16.87
N PRO A 50 6.36 -6.19 -17.40
CA PRO A 50 6.12 -7.42 -16.67
C PRO A 50 7.41 -8.26 -16.61
N VAL A 51 7.56 -8.99 -15.52
CA VAL A 51 8.55 -10.06 -15.40
C VAL A 51 8.09 -11.23 -16.27
N ILE A 52 9.00 -11.81 -17.06
CA ILE A 52 8.73 -13.01 -17.86
C ILE A 52 9.36 -14.20 -17.16
N LEU A 53 8.52 -15.05 -16.58
CA LEU A 53 8.95 -16.24 -15.85
C LEU A 53 9.48 -17.33 -16.83
N PRO A 54 10.25 -18.32 -16.34
CA PRO A 54 10.83 -19.38 -17.19
C PRO A 54 9.82 -20.20 -17.99
N ASP A 55 8.59 -20.33 -17.50
CA ASP A 55 7.47 -21.00 -18.16
C ASP A 55 6.75 -20.12 -19.20
N GLY A 56 7.18 -18.86 -19.35
CA GLY A 56 6.61 -17.87 -20.25
C GLY A 56 5.44 -17.07 -19.65
N ALA A 57 5.05 -17.33 -18.40
CA ALA A 57 4.04 -16.54 -17.71
C ALA A 57 4.53 -15.10 -17.49
N ARG A 58 3.57 -14.16 -17.48
CA ARG A 58 3.82 -12.73 -17.28
C ARG A 58 3.34 -12.34 -15.89
N LEU A 59 4.25 -11.80 -15.09
CA LEU A 59 3.94 -11.28 -13.76
C LEU A 59 4.03 -9.76 -13.76
N TYR A 60 2.94 -9.10 -13.40
CA TYR A 60 2.87 -7.64 -13.27
C TYR A 60 3.11 -7.29 -11.80
N VAL A 61 4.16 -6.54 -11.53
CA VAL A 61 4.67 -6.33 -10.17
C VAL A 61 4.50 -4.87 -9.78
N GLN A 62 4.03 -4.61 -8.55
CA GLN A 62 4.01 -3.26 -7.99
C GLN A 62 5.45 -2.72 -7.90
N LYS A 63 5.66 -1.48 -8.35
CA LYS A 63 6.99 -0.90 -8.52
C LYS A 63 7.78 -0.78 -7.21
N TYR A 64 7.10 -0.37 -6.15
CA TYR A 64 7.63 -0.21 -4.78
C TYR A 64 6.84 -1.11 -3.83
N GLU A 65 7.36 -1.34 -2.63
CA GLU A 65 6.55 -1.90 -1.55
C GLU A 65 5.33 -1.01 -1.28
N VAL A 66 4.26 -1.61 -0.75
CA VAL A 66 3.09 -0.83 -0.32
C VAL A 66 3.53 0.21 0.70
N THR A 67 3.13 1.46 0.51
CA THR A 67 3.50 2.58 1.38
C THR A 67 2.52 2.74 2.55
N VAL A 68 2.92 3.48 3.58
CA VAL A 68 2.05 3.84 4.71
C VAL A 68 0.79 4.59 4.24
N THR A 69 0.90 5.45 3.23
CA THR A 69 -0.26 6.15 2.66
C THR A 69 -1.22 5.19 1.97
N GLU A 70 -0.70 4.26 1.17
CA GLU A 70 -1.51 3.25 0.48
C GLU A 70 -2.19 2.30 1.48
N TRP A 71 -1.47 1.85 2.50
CA TRP A 71 -2.02 1.05 3.60
C TRP A 71 -3.13 1.80 4.33
N ASN A 72 -2.90 3.06 4.70
CA ASN A 72 -3.85 3.83 5.51
C ASN A 72 -5.15 4.18 4.76
N ARG A 73 -5.22 4.01 3.43
CA ARG A 73 -6.51 4.02 2.70
C ARG A 73 -7.41 2.86 3.16
N CYS A 74 -6.85 1.66 3.22
CA CYS A 74 -7.54 0.47 3.75
C CYS A 74 -8.02 0.68 5.19
N HIS A 75 -7.19 1.32 6.02
CA HIS A 75 -7.57 1.66 7.38
C HIS A 75 -8.69 2.71 7.44
N ALA A 76 -8.61 3.76 6.62
CA ALA A 76 -9.63 4.82 6.56
C ALA A 76 -11.00 4.29 6.13
N ASP A 77 -11.03 3.26 5.28
CA ASP A 77 -12.25 2.56 4.86
C ASP A 77 -12.74 1.54 5.90
N GLY A 78 -12.03 1.37 7.03
CA GLY A 78 -12.37 0.45 8.11
C GLY A 78 -12.10 -1.02 7.80
N ALA A 79 -11.37 -1.32 6.72
CA ALA A 79 -11.08 -2.69 6.29
C ALA A 79 -9.78 -3.25 6.88
N CYS A 80 -8.80 -2.38 7.17
CA CYS A 80 -7.55 -2.76 7.85
C CYS A 80 -7.56 -2.29 9.31
N THR A 81 -7.22 -3.19 10.23
CA THR A 81 -7.25 -2.95 11.68
C THR A 81 -6.18 -1.93 12.11
N LEU A 82 -5.01 -1.96 11.47
CA LEU A 82 -3.86 -1.14 11.87
C LEU A 82 -3.85 0.22 11.17
N ALA A 83 -3.71 1.28 11.96
CA ALA A 83 -3.31 2.61 11.48
C ALA A 83 -1.79 2.73 11.56
N LEU A 84 -1.10 2.82 10.42
CA LEU A 84 0.34 3.00 10.41
C LEU A 84 0.71 4.47 10.59
N GLN A 85 1.73 4.72 11.39
CA GLN A 85 2.22 6.06 11.71
C GLN A 85 3.66 6.22 11.20
N VAL A 86 3.98 7.40 10.68
CA VAL A 86 5.35 7.79 10.35
C VAL A 86 5.84 8.86 11.32
N PRO A 87 7.13 8.86 11.70
CA PRO A 87 7.73 9.98 12.42
C PRO A 87 7.54 11.29 11.64
N ALA A 88 7.39 12.42 12.33
CA ALA A 88 7.09 13.72 11.72
C ALA A 88 8.12 14.22 10.69
N ASN A 89 9.35 13.67 10.71
CA ASN A 89 10.42 13.98 9.75
C ASN A 89 10.48 13.00 8.56
N ARG A 90 9.47 12.16 8.38
CA ARG A 90 9.35 11.19 7.29
C ARG A 90 8.04 11.42 6.54
N ASP A 91 8.04 11.08 5.26
CA ASP A 91 6.89 11.22 4.39
C ASP A 91 6.17 9.88 4.24
N ALA A 92 4.91 9.81 4.67
CA ALA A 92 4.08 8.60 4.59
C ALA A 92 3.82 8.15 3.15
N THR A 93 3.99 9.02 2.15
CA THR A 93 3.75 8.69 0.73
C THR A 93 4.89 7.90 0.10
N THR A 94 6.06 7.89 0.74
CA THR A 94 7.26 7.18 0.27
C THR A 94 7.78 6.18 1.30
N GLN A 95 7.23 6.19 2.52
CA GLN A 95 7.63 5.26 3.56
C GLN A 95 6.95 3.91 3.35
N PRO A 96 7.69 2.79 3.23
CA PRO A 96 7.08 1.47 3.16
C PRO A 96 6.24 1.17 4.41
N ALA A 97 5.10 0.53 4.20
CA ALA A 97 4.24 0.01 5.24
C ALA A 97 4.89 -1.23 5.86
N THR A 98 5.39 -1.09 7.08
CA THR A 98 6.05 -2.18 7.79
C THR A 98 5.46 -2.42 9.18
N GLY A 99 5.89 -3.50 9.83
CA GLY A 99 5.30 -3.93 11.10
C GLY A 99 4.00 -4.70 10.89
N LEU A 100 3.90 -5.38 9.74
CA LEU A 100 2.70 -6.07 9.29
C LEU A 100 2.90 -7.58 9.43
N SER A 101 1.93 -8.26 10.04
CA SER A 101 1.85 -9.71 10.04
C SER A 101 1.17 -10.20 8.76
N TYR A 102 1.28 -11.48 8.45
CA TYR A 102 0.58 -12.09 7.32
C TYR A 102 -0.95 -11.92 7.44
N THR A 103 -1.47 -11.93 8.67
CA THR A 103 -2.90 -11.70 8.95
C THR A 103 -3.31 -10.28 8.57
N ASP A 104 -2.48 -9.28 8.90
CA ASP A 104 -2.75 -7.88 8.52
C ASP A 104 -2.69 -7.72 7.00
N VAL A 105 -1.67 -8.30 6.36
CA VAL A 105 -1.52 -8.30 4.89
C VAL A 105 -2.75 -8.89 4.20
N SER A 106 -3.34 -9.94 4.78
CA SER A 106 -4.57 -10.55 4.28
C SER A 106 -5.79 -9.61 4.35
N GLU A 107 -5.84 -8.67 5.31
CA GLU A 107 -6.86 -7.60 5.33
C GLU A 107 -6.69 -6.67 4.13
N TYR A 108 -5.45 -6.23 3.88
CA TYR A 108 -5.13 -5.33 2.77
C TYR A 108 -5.42 -5.95 1.41
N LEU A 109 -5.03 -7.21 1.20
CA LEU A 109 -5.34 -7.94 -0.03
C LEU A 109 -6.85 -8.04 -0.29
N ARG A 110 -7.64 -8.32 0.76
CA ARG A 110 -9.09 -8.38 0.62
C ARG A 110 -9.68 -7.02 0.24
N TRP A 111 -9.18 -5.95 0.86
CA TRP A 111 -9.63 -4.60 0.59
C TRP A 111 -9.26 -4.16 -0.83
N ILE A 112 -7.99 -4.27 -1.26
CA ILE A 112 -7.57 -3.76 -2.57
C ILE A 112 -8.25 -4.48 -3.73
N ASN A 113 -8.50 -5.79 -3.60
CA ASN A 113 -9.26 -6.56 -4.58
C ASN A 113 -10.75 -6.18 -4.62
N ALA A 114 -11.28 -5.55 -3.57
CA ALA A 114 -12.63 -5.00 -3.57
C ALA A 114 -12.68 -3.56 -4.13
N GLN A 115 -11.54 -2.85 -4.15
CA GLN A 115 -11.41 -1.46 -4.63
C GLN A 115 -10.84 -1.35 -6.07
N SER A 116 -10.54 -2.47 -6.72
CA SER A 116 -9.92 -2.50 -8.04
C SER A 116 -10.53 -3.58 -8.92
N ASP A 117 -10.46 -3.37 -10.24
CA ASP A 117 -10.82 -4.38 -11.24
C ASP A 117 -9.66 -5.37 -11.52
N ALA A 118 -8.54 -5.21 -10.82
CA ALA A 118 -7.39 -6.11 -10.90
C ALA A 118 -7.47 -7.19 -9.81
N THR A 119 -6.73 -8.29 -10.03
CA THR A 119 -6.58 -9.34 -9.02
C THR A 119 -5.17 -9.29 -8.45
N PHE A 120 -5.04 -8.72 -7.26
CA PHE A 120 -3.78 -8.64 -6.53
C PHE A 120 -3.59 -9.81 -5.58
N ARG A 121 -2.36 -10.30 -5.51
CA ARG A 121 -1.90 -11.31 -4.55
C ARG A 121 -0.48 -10.98 -4.10
N LEU A 122 0.01 -11.73 -3.13
CA LEU A 122 1.46 -11.79 -2.86
C LEU A 122 2.13 -12.62 -3.96
N PRO A 123 3.42 -12.34 -4.26
CA PRO A 123 4.20 -13.25 -5.09
C PRO A 123 4.33 -14.61 -4.39
N SER A 124 4.46 -15.65 -5.19
CA SER A 124 5.06 -16.89 -4.69
C SER A 124 6.53 -16.68 -4.37
N LEU A 125 7.11 -17.56 -3.56
CA LEU A 125 8.53 -17.53 -3.26
C LEU A 125 9.36 -17.63 -4.55
N HIS A 126 8.99 -18.54 -5.45
CA HIS A 126 9.68 -18.70 -6.74
C HIS A 126 9.62 -17.42 -7.59
N GLU A 127 8.46 -16.77 -7.67
CA GLU A 127 8.32 -15.50 -8.39
C GLU A 127 9.16 -14.40 -7.76
N TRP A 128 9.18 -14.33 -6.42
CA TRP A 128 9.94 -13.34 -5.67
C TRP A 128 11.45 -13.50 -5.90
N GLU A 129 11.97 -14.72 -5.74
CA GLU A 129 13.38 -15.05 -5.99
C GLU A 129 13.78 -14.71 -7.42
N PHE A 130 12.93 -15.07 -8.40
CA PHE A 130 13.20 -14.82 -9.81
C PHE A 130 13.29 -13.32 -10.12
N MET A 131 12.35 -12.51 -9.63
CA MET A 131 12.35 -11.07 -9.88
C MET A 131 13.44 -10.32 -9.10
N ALA A 132 13.88 -10.84 -7.94
CA ALA A 132 14.91 -10.23 -7.10
C ALA A 132 16.34 -10.59 -7.51
N ALA A 133 16.56 -11.77 -8.11
CA ALA A 133 17.89 -12.29 -8.46
C ALA A 133 18.84 -11.28 -9.15
N PRO A 134 18.40 -10.40 -10.08
CA PRO A 134 19.31 -9.45 -10.74
C PRO A 134 19.90 -8.36 -9.84
N VAL A 135 19.31 -8.12 -8.66
CA VAL A 135 19.67 -7.01 -7.77
C VAL A 135 20.09 -7.44 -6.36
N LEU A 136 19.86 -8.72 -6.02
CA LEU A 136 20.33 -9.27 -4.75
C LEU A 136 21.86 -9.33 -4.72
N PRO A 137 22.47 -9.08 -3.54
CA PRO A 137 23.90 -9.30 -3.38
C PRO A 137 24.24 -10.76 -3.68
N PRO A 138 25.45 -11.06 -4.18
CA PRO A 138 25.87 -12.43 -4.36
C PRO A 138 25.82 -13.17 -3.03
N GLU A 139 25.31 -14.41 -3.04
CA GLU A 139 25.42 -15.28 -1.89
C GLU A 139 26.90 -15.42 -1.52
N PRO A 140 27.26 -15.13 -0.27
CA PRO A 140 28.65 -15.14 0.09
C PRO A 140 29.11 -16.59 0.32
N ASP A 141 30.37 -16.88 -0.01
CA ASP A 141 30.91 -18.24 0.09
C ASP A 141 30.72 -18.82 1.49
N PRO A 142 30.29 -20.08 1.63
CA PRO A 142 30.12 -20.70 2.94
C PRO A 142 31.47 -20.76 3.66
N ILE A 143 31.52 -20.26 4.90
CA ILE A 143 32.72 -20.30 5.75
C ILE A 143 33.12 -21.75 6.04
N PHE A 144 32.13 -22.63 6.17
CA PHE A 144 32.33 -24.06 6.39
C PHE A 144 31.98 -24.83 5.13
N THR A 145 32.91 -25.66 4.66
CA THR A 145 32.71 -26.60 3.54
C THR A 145 32.11 -27.94 3.96
N ASP A 146 31.99 -28.17 5.27
CA ASP A 146 31.29 -29.33 5.83
C ASP A 146 29.77 -29.14 5.65
N PRO A 147 29.07 -30.08 4.98
CA PRO A 147 27.62 -30.02 4.80
C PRO A 147 26.83 -29.88 6.10
N GLU A 148 27.33 -30.42 7.22
CA GLU A 148 26.66 -30.34 8.53
C GLU A 148 26.81 -28.97 9.19
N LEU A 149 27.71 -28.11 8.68
CA LEU A 149 27.99 -26.77 9.21
C LEU A 149 27.63 -25.66 8.23
N THR A 150 27.08 -25.99 7.07
CA THR A 150 26.64 -24.98 6.08
C THR A 150 25.62 -24.02 6.69
N TRP A 151 24.72 -24.51 7.56
CA TRP A 151 23.76 -23.67 8.30
C TRP A 151 24.42 -22.60 9.18
N ALA A 152 25.61 -22.87 9.73
CA ALA A 152 26.33 -21.93 10.59
C ALA A 152 26.97 -20.79 9.78
N SER A 153 27.22 -21.00 8.49
CA SER A 153 27.71 -19.95 7.59
C SER A 153 26.65 -18.85 7.40
N ALA A 154 25.36 -19.19 7.39
CA ALA A 154 24.28 -18.20 7.29
C ALA A 154 24.36 -17.14 8.41
N TYR A 155 24.70 -17.54 9.63
CA TYR A 155 24.80 -16.62 10.78
C TYR A 155 26.06 -15.74 10.80
N LEU A 156 27.12 -16.13 10.07
CA LEU A 156 28.44 -15.50 10.18
C LEU A 156 28.81 -14.65 8.97
N VAL A 157 28.11 -14.80 7.85
CA VAL A 157 28.46 -14.15 6.59
C VAL A 157 27.49 -13.04 6.18
N GLU A 158 26.27 -13.03 6.75
CA GLU A 158 25.27 -12.02 6.41
C GLU A 158 25.76 -10.61 6.82
N PRO A 159 25.99 -9.70 5.86
CA PRO A 159 26.35 -8.34 6.18
C PRO A 159 25.20 -7.74 6.98
N GLN A 160 25.52 -7.16 8.14
CA GLN A 160 24.58 -6.35 8.91
C GLN A 160 24.34 -5.05 8.14
N THR A 161 23.58 -5.13 7.04
CA THR A 161 23.00 -3.95 6.42
C THR A 161 22.32 -3.15 7.51
N LYS A 162 22.42 -1.83 7.41
CA LYS A 162 21.82 -0.98 8.43
C LYS A 162 20.33 -1.29 8.44
N ARG A 163 19.85 -1.95 9.51
CA ARG A 163 18.44 -2.28 9.83
C ARG A 163 17.51 -1.05 9.88
N THR A 164 17.98 0.10 9.42
CA THR A 164 17.22 1.34 9.29
C THR A 164 16.28 1.23 8.10
N LEU A 165 14.99 1.38 8.36
CA LEU A 165 14.01 1.51 7.31
C LEU A 165 14.31 2.74 6.44
N ARG A 166 14.27 2.58 5.12
CA ARG A 166 14.47 3.67 4.14
C ARG A 166 13.16 3.98 3.41
N PRO A 167 13.00 5.19 2.86
CA PRO A 167 11.93 5.46 1.90
C PRO A 167 12.11 4.61 0.65
N GLN A 168 11.03 4.35 -0.07
CA GLN A 168 11.07 3.71 -1.38
C GLN A 168 11.99 4.48 -2.35
N GLY A 169 12.59 3.77 -3.30
CA GLY A 169 13.58 4.27 -4.25
C GLY A 169 14.98 4.43 -3.68
N SER A 170 15.30 3.78 -2.56
CA SER A 170 16.60 3.94 -1.89
C SER A 170 17.64 2.91 -2.33
N PHE A 171 17.22 1.81 -2.96
CA PHE A 171 18.09 0.72 -3.36
C PHE A 171 17.97 0.42 -4.86
N ALA A 172 18.41 -0.77 -5.28
CA ALA A 172 18.58 -1.09 -6.68
C ALA A 172 17.23 -1.20 -7.42
N THR A 173 17.28 -1.04 -8.74
CA THR A 173 16.14 -1.16 -9.65
C THR A 173 16.45 -2.26 -10.67
N THR A 174 15.50 -3.17 -10.90
CA THR A 174 15.60 -4.21 -11.92
C THR A 174 15.38 -3.64 -13.33
N ASN A 175 15.63 -4.43 -14.37
CA ASN A 175 15.39 -4.02 -15.76
C ASN A 175 13.90 -3.82 -16.07
N GLU A 176 13.03 -4.50 -15.33
CA GLU A 176 11.57 -4.40 -15.38
C GLU A 176 11.06 -3.15 -14.67
N GLY A 177 11.91 -2.54 -13.83
CA GLY A 177 11.61 -1.32 -13.09
C GLY A 177 11.17 -1.55 -11.65
N ILE A 178 11.31 -2.76 -11.12
CA ILE A 178 10.99 -3.08 -9.72
C ILE A 178 12.12 -2.54 -8.84
N VAL A 179 11.77 -1.86 -7.76
CA VAL A 179 12.73 -1.14 -6.90
C VAL A 179 12.73 -1.72 -5.50
N ASP A 180 13.89 -1.67 -4.83
CA ASP A 180 14.08 -1.99 -3.40
C ASP A 180 14.05 -3.48 -3.00
N LEU A 181 14.12 -4.40 -3.95
CA LEU A 181 14.16 -5.85 -3.65
C LEU A 181 15.37 -6.29 -2.81
N ASN A 182 16.44 -5.46 -2.75
CA ASN A 182 17.65 -5.72 -1.98
C ASN A 182 17.79 -4.86 -0.70
N GLY A 183 16.67 -4.42 -0.12
CA GLY A 183 16.60 -3.87 1.24
C GLY A 183 15.60 -2.71 1.37
N SER A 184 15.21 -2.26 2.55
CA SER A 184 15.40 -2.86 3.89
C SER A 184 14.12 -3.54 4.41
N VAL A 185 13.15 -3.77 3.52
CA VAL A 185 11.89 -4.44 3.83
C VAL A 185 11.98 -5.89 3.37
N TRP A 186 11.53 -6.80 4.24
CA TRP A 186 11.22 -8.16 3.87
C TRP A 186 9.75 -8.24 3.48
N GLU A 187 9.50 -8.82 2.33
CA GLU A 187 8.20 -8.88 1.68
C GLU A 187 7.58 -10.26 1.90
N TRP A 188 6.36 -10.30 2.43
CA TRP A 188 5.61 -11.56 2.56
C TRP A 188 5.36 -12.21 1.19
N THR A 189 5.53 -13.53 1.12
CA THR A 189 5.16 -14.38 -0.01
C THR A 189 3.99 -15.29 0.38
N GLN A 190 3.30 -15.87 -0.60
CA GLN A 190 2.15 -16.77 -0.33
C GLN A 190 2.56 -18.21 0.02
N ASP A 191 3.86 -18.54 -0.05
CA ASP A 191 4.35 -19.90 0.13
C ASP A 191 4.46 -20.26 1.61
N CYS A 192 3.91 -21.42 1.96
CA CYS A 192 3.89 -21.90 3.34
C CYS A 192 5.22 -22.53 3.74
N TYR A 193 5.73 -22.16 4.91
CA TYR A 193 6.81 -22.85 5.59
C TYR A 193 6.27 -23.90 6.56
N ALA A 194 6.50 -25.16 6.19
CA ALA A 194 6.08 -26.34 6.91
C ALA A 194 6.92 -26.73 8.13
N GLY A 195 8.20 -26.33 8.14
CA GLY A 195 9.18 -26.97 9.01
C GLY A 195 9.22 -28.50 8.85
N ALA A 196 9.44 -29.22 9.95
CA ALA A 196 9.50 -30.69 10.00
C ALA A 196 8.14 -31.35 10.26
N SER A 197 7.02 -30.72 9.89
CA SER A 197 5.71 -31.31 10.17
C SER A 197 5.34 -32.38 9.14
N ASP A 198 5.14 -33.61 9.60
CA ASP A 198 4.73 -34.78 8.79
C ASP A 198 3.24 -34.75 8.35
N GLY A 199 2.56 -33.62 8.56
CA GLY A 199 1.14 -33.45 8.24
C GLY A 199 0.93 -32.84 6.85
N GLU A 200 -0.23 -33.10 6.25
CA GLU A 200 -0.64 -32.44 5.02
C GLU A 200 -0.89 -30.95 5.30
N ILE A 201 0.01 -30.09 4.86
CA ILE A 201 -0.10 -28.65 5.04
C ILE A 201 -0.90 -28.05 3.92
N THR A 202 -2.04 -27.48 4.28
CA THR A 202 -2.84 -26.65 3.40
C THR A 202 -2.57 -25.17 3.71
N PRO A 203 -2.64 -24.25 2.72
CA PRO A 203 -2.38 -22.83 2.96
C PRO A 203 -3.22 -22.21 4.08
N ASP A 204 -4.43 -22.71 4.33
CA ASP A 204 -5.33 -22.26 5.40
C ASP A 204 -4.90 -22.71 6.81
N ARG A 205 -3.92 -23.62 6.91
CA ARG A 205 -3.37 -24.12 8.18
C ARG A 205 -1.88 -23.84 8.31
N CYS A 206 -1.39 -22.85 7.57
CA CYS A 206 0.02 -22.53 7.51
C CYS A 206 0.52 -21.77 8.76
N PRO A 207 1.48 -22.30 9.54
CA PRO A 207 1.94 -21.66 10.77
C PRO A 207 2.98 -20.55 10.54
N ALA A 208 3.61 -20.54 9.36
CA ALA A 208 4.65 -19.59 9.00
C ALA A 208 4.74 -19.48 7.47
N PHE A 209 5.06 -18.31 6.95
CA PHE A 209 5.22 -18.08 5.51
C PHE A 209 6.65 -17.64 5.22
N PHE A 210 7.08 -17.87 3.98
CA PHE A 210 8.35 -17.33 3.52
C PHE A 210 8.23 -15.82 3.29
N VAL A 211 9.30 -15.12 3.62
CA VAL A 211 9.50 -13.70 3.33
C VAL A 211 10.78 -13.55 2.53
N GLY A 212 10.73 -12.75 1.47
CA GLY A 212 11.89 -12.42 0.65
C GLY A 212 12.52 -11.09 1.10
N GLY A 213 13.84 -10.98 1.00
CA GLY A 213 14.60 -9.77 1.30
C GLY A 213 16.07 -9.99 0.96
N GLU A 214 17.00 -9.46 1.75
CA GLU A 214 18.44 -9.71 1.55
C GLU A 214 18.79 -11.21 1.59
N HIS A 215 17.96 -11.98 2.30
CA HIS A 215 17.90 -13.43 2.28
C HIS A 215 16.46 -13.89 2.47
N VAL A 216 16.15 -15.11 2.02
CA VAL A 216 14.85 -15.75 2.31
C VAL A 216 14.81 -16.17 3.77
N ALA A 217 13.71 -15.86 4.45
CA ALA A 217 13.47 -16.29 5.82
C ALA A 217 12.05 -16.84 5.97
N ALA A 218 11.80 -17.61 7.04
CA ALA A 218 10.47 -18.06 7.40
C ALA A 218 10.00 -17.36 8.68
N MET A 219 8.80 -16.77 8.61
CA MET A 219 8.21 -15.98 9.69
C MET A 219 6.83 -16.52 10.07
N SER A 220 6.57 -16.64 11.37
CA SER A 220 5.22 -17.01 11.83
C SER A 220 4.20 -15.95 11.42
N TYR A 221 3.03 -16.40 10.97
CA TYR A 221 1.98 -15.58 10.36
C TYR A 221 1.42 -14.46 11.26
N LEU A 222 1.67 -14.50 12.58
CA LEU A 222 1.26 -13.52 13.58
C LEU A 222 2.34 -12.47 13.91
N VAL A 223 3.58 -12.67 13.45
CA VAL A 223 4.70 -11.80 13.80
C VAL A 223 4.64 -10.51 13.01
N ARG A 224 4.74 -9.38 13.73
CA ARG A 224 4.86 -8.03 13.17
C ARG A 224 6.28 -7.45 13.32
N ASP A 225 6.94 -7.78 14.43
CA ASP A 225 8.31 -7.36 14.74
C ASP A 225 9.22 -8.60 14.77
N PRO A 226 10.01 -8.84 13.71
CA PRO A 226 10.92 -9.99 13.65
C PRO A 226 11.91 -10.05 14.80
N ALA A 227 12.31 -8.91 15.36
CA ALA A 227 13.27 -8.88 16.48
C ALA A 227 12.68 -9.50 17.75
N ARG A 228 11.36 -9.61 17.85
CA ARG A 228 10.63 -10.18 18.99
C ARG A 228 9.93 -11.50 18.67
N GLY A 229 9.75 -11.82 17.39
CA GLY A 229 8.92 -12.93 16.91
C GLY A 229 9.64 -14.25 16.68
N GLY A 230 10.98 -14.27 16.72
CA GLY A 230 11.78 -15.46 16.41
C GLY A 230 11.75 -15.80 14.92
N CYS A 231 12.92 -16.14 14.37
CA CYS A 231 13.04 -16.62 12.99
C CYS A 231 13.37 -18.10 13.03
N ALA A 232 12.67 -18.88 12.21
CA ALA A 232 12.91 -20.32 12.16
C ALA A 232 14.27 -20.66 11.53
N VAL A 233 14.78 -19.77 10.66
CA VAL A 233 16.06 -19.90 9.94
C VAL A 233 16.71 -18.52 9.71
N GLY A 234 18.04 -18.45 9.81
CA GLY A 234 18.85 -17.26 9.47
C GLY A 234 18.79 -16.08 10.45
N THR A 235 19.36 -14.94 10.06
CA THR A 235 19.22 -13.68 10.82
C THR A 235 17.80 -13.14 10.70
N PRO A 236 17.23 -12.59 11.79
CA PRO A 236 15.90 -12.03 11.71
C PRO A 236 15.76 -10.88 10.70
N PRO A 237 14.72 -10.93 9.83
CA PRO A 237 14.35 -9.83 8.95
C PRO A 237 14.35 -8.47 9.67
N ALA A 238 14.64 -7.39 8.93
CA ALA A 238 14.68 -6.06 9.55
C ALA A 238 13.27 -5.48 9.76
N HIS A 239 12.44 -5.49 8.72
CA HIS A 239 11.09 -4.92 8.70
C HIS A 239 10.19 -5.80 7.85
N LEU A 240 8.97 -6.10 8.29
CA LEU A 240 8.01 -6.92 7.52
C LEU A 240 6.98 -6.03 6.83
N GLY A 241 6.92 -6.12 5.50
CA GLY A 241 5.98 -5.41 4.64
C GLY A 241 5.48 -6.31 3.51
N LEU A 242 5.01 -5.70 2.42
CA LEU A 242 4.43 -6.43 1.29
C LEU A 242 4.63 -5.69 -0.03
N ARG A 243 4.59 -6.47 -1.11
CA ARG A 243 4.52 -6.00 -2.49
C ARG A 243 3.44 -6.80 -3.21
N LEU A 244 2.67 -6.12 -4.04
CA LEU A 244 1.60 -6.75 -4.81
C LEU A 244 2.08 -7.25 -6.16
N VAL A 245 1.51 -8.37 -6.60
CA VAL A 245 1.62 -8.85 -7.98
C VAL A 245 0.25 -9.18 -8.56
N SER A 246 0.17 -9.21 -9.88
CA SER A 246 -1.00 -9.61 -10.65
C SER A 246 -0.59 -10.46 -11.84
N ASP A 247 -1.40 -11.47 -12.17
CA ASP A 247 -1.23 -12.32 -13.36
C ASP A 247 -1.74 -11.64 -14.65
N ARG A 248 -2.38 -10.48 -14.51
CA ARG A 248 -2.96 -9.69 -15.60
C ARG A 248 -2.46 -8.25 -15.55
N PRO A 249 -2.43 -7.56 -16.70
CA PRO A 249 -2.18 -6.12 -16.73
C PRO A 249 -3.12 -5.39 -15.77
N VAL A 250 -2.56 -4.47 -14.99
CA VAL A 250 -3.31 -3.51 -14.18
C VAL A 250 -3.40 -2.24 -15.01
N ASN A 251 -4.63 -1.81 -15.33
CA ASN A 251 -4.90 -0.60 -16.12
C ASN A 251 -5.04 0.62 -15.21
#